data_AF-A0A6J1PKB8-F1
#
_entry.id   AF-A0A6J1PKB8-F1
#
_cell.length_a   1.000
_cell.length_b   1.000
_cell.length_c   1.000
_cell.angle_alpha   90.00
_cell.angle_beta   90.00
_cell.angle_gamma   90.00
#
_symmetry.space_group_name_H-M   'P 1'
#
loop_
_entity.id
_entity.type
_entity.pdbx_description
1 polymer ?
#
loop_
_entity_poly.entity_id
_entity_poly.type
_entity_poly.pdbx_seq_one_letter_code
_entity_poly.pdbx_strand_id
1 'polypeptide(L)'
;MSLPAASPKVEACRREAEMRFPRWAHTKMDVDMLQASIHTSLWVDDLAALADDDDVDGAAEWIGGVMRTACNASMPRSKPHPRKAAYWWTEKIAKLRRSSVRVRRRWLRARRGWQPRQL
;
A
#
# COMPACT_ATOMS: atom_id res chain seq x y z
N MET A 1 -23.94 8.25 -18.69
CA MET A 1 -22.66 8.99 -18.77
C MET A 1 -21.58 8.16 -18.09
N SER A 2 -20.73 7.48 -18.85
CA SER A 2 -19.58 6.75 -18.30
C SER A 2 -18.53 7.74 -17.79
N LEU A 3 -18.12 7.59 -16.54
CA LEU A 3 -16.95 8.31 -16.02
C LEU A 3 -15.72 7.89 -16.84
N PRO A 4 -14.84 8.83 -17.22
CA PRO A 4 -13.63 8.47 -17.96
C PRO A 4 -12.78 7.55 -17.10
N ALA A 5 -12.29 6.48 -17.73
CA ALA A 5 -11.27 5.62 -17.15
C ALA A 5 -10.08 6.47 -16.68
N ALA A 6 -9.45 6.07 -15.58
CA ALA A 6 -8.27 6.76 -15.07
C ALA A 6 -7.20 6.89 -16.17
N SER A 7 -6.48 8.01 -16.17
CA SER A 7 -5.40 8.24 -17.14
C SER A 7 -4.36 7.11 -17.08
N PRO A 8 -3.80 6.65 -18.21
CA PRO A 8 -2.82 5.55 -18.25
C PRO A 8 -1.64 5.73 -17.29
N LYS A 9 -1.18 6.97 -17.07
CA LYS A 9 -0.12 7.29 -16.10
C LYS A 9 -0.51 6.99 -14.66
N VAL A 10 -1.77 7.25 -14.29
CA VAL A 10 -2.28 7.00 -12.93
C VAL A 10 -2.38 5.50 -12.67
N GLU A 11 -2.83 4.72 -13.66
CA GLU A 11 -2.89 3.26 -13.55
C GLU A 11 -1.50 2.61 -13.51
N ALA A 12 -0.51 3.15 -14.23
CA ALA A 12 0.88 2.69 -14.15
C ALA A 12 1.48 2.92 -12.76
N CYS A 13 1.41 4.15 -12.22
CA CYS A 13 1.89 4.45 -10.87
C CYS A 13 1.17 3.61 -9.80
N ARG A 14 -0.12 3.32 -10.02
CA ARG A 14 -0.89 2.45 -9.14
C ARG A 14 -0.37 1.02 -9.16
N ARG A 15 -0.14 0.44 -10.34
CA ARG A 15 0.43 -0.91 -10.49
C ARG A 15 1.81 -1.01 -9.87
N GLU A 16 2.66 0.00 -10.04
CA GLU A 16 3.98 0.07 -9.39
C GLU A 16 3.87 0.09 -7.87
N ALA A 17 2.94 0.88 -7.32
CA ALA A 17 2.70 0.92 -5.88
C ALA A 17 2.15 -0.41 -5.35
N GLU A 18 1.24 -1.05 -6.10
CA GLU A 18 0.71 -2.38 -5.79
C GLU A 18 1.80 -3.47 -5.83
N MET A 19 2.79 -3.37 -6.73
CA MET A 19 3.93 -4.28 -6.81
C MET A 19 4.94 -4.05 -5.67
N ARG A 20 5.19 -2.78 -5.31
CA ARG A 20 6.21 -2.41 -4.31
C ARG A 20 5.77 -2.70 -2.87
N PHE A 21 4.48 -2.56 -2.58
CA PHE A 21 3.92 -2.83 -1.26
C PHE A 21 2.65 -3.68 -1.40
N PRO A 22 2.80 -4.96 -1.76
CA PRO A 22 1.66 -5.78 -2.09
C PRO A 22 0.96 -6.20 -0.79
N ARG A 23 -0.26 -5.70 -0.59
CA ARG A 23 -1.04 -5.93 0.64
C ARG A 23 -1.85 -7.20 0.50
N TRP A 24 -1.93 -8.01 1.54
CA TRP A 24 -2.87 -9.13 1.62
C TRP A 24 -4.15 -8.70 2.34
N ALA A 25 -5.29 -9.26 1.94
CA ALA A 25 -6.56 -9.03 2.61
C ALA A 25 -6.68 -9.96 3.82
N HIS A 26 -6.06 -9.59 4.95
CA HIS A 26 -6.08 -10.37 6.20
C HIS A 26 -7.49 -10.74 6.73
N THR A 27 -8.51 -9.96 6.37
CA THR A 27 -9.92 -10.28 6.69
C THR A 27 -10.46 -11.48 5.89
N LYS A 28 -9.79 -11.88 4.81
CA LYS A 28 -10.11 -13.03 3.97
C LYS A 28 -9.07 -14.14 4.14
N MET A 29 -8.39 -14.18 5.27
CA MET A 29 -7.37 -15.17 5.56
C MET A 29 -8.01 -16.53 5.83
N ASP A 30 -7.62 -17.50 5.01
CA ASP A 30 -7.86 -18.91 5.29
C ASP A 30 -6.76 -19.40 6.25
N VAL A 31 -7.14 -19.60 7.52
CA VAL A 31 -6.21 -19.96 8.60
C VAL A 31 -5.62 -21.35 8.38
N ASP A 32 -6.44 -22.30 7.93
CA ASP A 32 -6.02 -23.68 7.71
C ASP A 32 -5.02 -23.75 6.56
N MET A 33 -5.28 -23.02 5.47
CA MET A 33 -4.35 -22.92 4.34
C MET A 33 -3.03 -22.25 4.75
N LEU A 34 -3.09 -21.23 5.61
CA LEU A 34 -1.89 -20.58 6.13
C LEU A 34 -1.05 -21.57 6.93
N GLN A 35 -1.67 -22.26 7.90
CA GLN A 35 -0.98 -23.25 8.72
C GLN A 35 -0.41 -24.38 7.88
N ALA A 36 -1.19 -24.96 6.97
CA ALA A 36 -0.75 -26.03 6.08
C ALA A 36 0.46 -25.60 5.24
N SER A 37 0.45 -24.39 4.70
CA SER A 37 1.57 -23.87 3.90
C SER A 37 2.86 -23.69 4.73
N ILE A 38 2.75 -23.18 5.96
CA ILE A 38 3.88 -23.04 6.88
C ILE A 38 4.41 -24.42 7.28
N HIS A 39 3.54 -25.33 7.71
CA HIS A 39 3.94 -26.69 8.06
C HIS A 39 4.62 -27.41 6.90
N THR A 40 4.13 -27.24 5.67
CA THR A 40 4.76 -27.81 4.47
C THR A 40 6.15 -27.23 4.23
N SER A 41 6.34 -25.91 4.40
CA SER A 41 7.66 -25.28 4.25
C SER A 41 8.67 -25.68 5.34
N LEU A 42 8.17 -26.00 6.54
CA LEU A 42 8.99 -26.47 7.66
C LEU A 42 9.29 -27.98 7.59
N TRP A 43 8.55 -28.73 6.77
CA TRP A 43 8.76 -30.16 6.57
C TRP A 43 9.97 -30.47 5.67
N VAL A 44 10.39 -29.50 4.86
CA VAL A 44 11.62 -29.61 4.08
C VAL A 44 12.80 -29.34 5.02
N ASP A 45 13.88 -30.13 4.92
CA ASP A 45 15.12 -30.01 5.71
C ASP A 45 15.86 -28.64 5.54
N ASP A 46 15.23 -27.65 4.90
CA ASP A 46 15.74 -26.28 4.74
C ASP A 46 16.05 -25.60 6.08
N LEU A 47 15.40 -26.00 7.18
CA LEU A 47 15.75 -25.49 8.52
C LEU A 47 17.16 -25.87 8.95
N ALA A 48 17.67 -27.02 8.51
CA ALA A 48 19.03 -27.46 8.80
C ALA A 48 20.05 -26.72 7.92
N ALA A 49 19.66 -26.29 6.71
CA ALA A 49 20.49 -25.47 5.82
C ALA A 49 20.63 -24.02 6.29
N LEU A 50 19.71 -23.54 7.15
CA LEU A 50 19.73 -22.21 7.79
C LEU A 50 20.54 -22.17 9.09
N ALA A 51 21.04 -23.32 9.54
CA ALA A 51 21.78 -23.44 10.78
C ALA A 51 23.27 -23.07 10.64
N ASP A 52 23.67 -22.46 9.51
CA ASP A 52 24.90 -21.67 9.46
C ASP A 52 24.64 -20.36 10.20
N ASP A 53 25.02 -20.34 11.47
CA ASP A 53 24.77 -19.27 12.46
C ASP A 53 25.28 -17.87 12.02
N ASP A 54 26.12 -17.81 10.98
CA ASP A 54 26.72 -16.60 10.43
C ASP A 54 25.90 -15.93 9.31
N ASP A 55 24.88 -16.58 8.71
CA ASP A 55 24.09 -16.02 7.59
C ASP A 55 22.70 -15.50 8.01
N VAL A 56 22.71 -14.42 8.80
CA VAL A 56 21.49 -13.76 9.28
C VAL A 56 20.63 -13.21 8.13
N ASP A 57 21.27 -12.70 7.07
CA ASP A 57 20.57 -12.12 5.92
C ASP A 57 19.88 -13.22 5.09
N GLY A 58 20.56 -14.35 4.85
CA GLY A 58 19.96 -15.51 4.19
C GLY A 58 18.79 -16.10 5.00
N ALA A 59 18.93 -16.14 6.33
CA ALA A 59 17.82 -16.54 7.20
C ALA A 59 16.62 -15.59 7.12
N ALA A 60 16.86 -14.28 7.11
CA ALA A 60 15.80 -13.29 6.95
C ALA A 60 15.11 -13.41 5.57
N GLU A 61 15.87 -13.62 4.51
CA GLU A 61 15.34 -13.83 3.16
C GLU A 61 14.49 -15.10 3.06
N TRP A 62 14.94 -16.20 3.66
CA TRP A 62 14.18 -17.45 3.71
C TRP A 62 12.87 -17.28 4.49
N ILE A 63 12.92 -16.73 5.72
CA ILE A 63 11.71 -16.47 6.52
C ILE A 63 10.75 -15.58 5.73
N GLY A 64 11.26 -14.53 5.10
CA GLY A 64 10.48 -13.64 4.26
C GLY A 64 9.87 -14.34 3.05
N GLY A 65 10.58 -15.29 2.44
CA GLY A 65 10.13 -16.12 1.33
C GLY A 65 9.01 -17.07 1.74
N VAL A 66 9.20 -17.82 2.83
CA VAL A 66 8.19 -18.71 3.42
C VAL A 66 6.92 -17.94 3.76
N MET A 67 7.07 -16.83 4.51
CA MET A 67 5.93 -16.01 4.91
C MET A 67 5.18 -15.43 3.71
N ARG A 68 5.90 -15.01 2.65
CA ARG A 68 5.28 -14.50 1.43
C ARG A 68 4.48 -15.59 0.71
N THR A 69 5.02 -16.79 0.61
CA THR A 69 4.36 -17.94 -0.04
C THR A 69 3.12 -18.36 0.74
N ALA A 70 3.24 -18.48 2.06
CA ALA A 70 2.13 -18.78 2.95
C ALA A 70 1.01 -17.73 2.86
N CYS A 71 1.37 -16.44 2.86
CA CYS A 71 0.39 -15.36 2.68
C CYS A 71 -0.26 -15.38 1.29
N ASN A 72 0.47 -15.75 0.23
CA ASN A 72 -0.11 -15.86 -1.11
C ASN A 72 -1.11 -17.01 -1.23
N ALA A 73 -0.87 -18.13 -0.55
CA ALA A 73 -1.75 -19.28 -0.55
C ALA A 73 -3.03 -19.04 0.27
N SER A 74 -2.89 -18.42 1.44
CA SER A 74 -3.99 -18.21 2.40
C SER A 74 -4.82 -16.94 2.16
N MET A 75 -4.28 -15.94 1.46
CA MET A 75 -4.92 -14.64 1.33
C MET A 75 -4.83 -14.10 -0.10
N PRO A 76 -5.96 -13.60 -0.66
CA PRO A 76 -5.90 -12.83 -1.89
C PRO A 76 -5.19 -11.49 -1.65
N ARG A 77 -4.54 -10.98 -2.70
CA ARG A 77 -3.99 -9.62 -2.68
C ARG A 77 -5.12 -8.60 -2.57
N SER A 78 -4.97 -7.67 -1.63
CA SER A 78 -5.86 -6.55 -1.44
C SER A 78 -5.74 -5.61 -2.63
N LYS A 79 -6.81 -5.55 -3.44
CA LYS A 79 -6.90 -4.59 -4.53
C LYS A 79 -7.46 -3.28 -3.99
N PRO A 80 -6.88 -2.13 -4.32
CA PRO A 80 -7.46 -0.87 -3.92
C PRO A 80 -8.85 -0.77 -4.55
N HIS A 81 -9.85 -0.41 -3.76
CA HIS A 81 -11.16 -0.15 -4.33
C HIS A 81 -11.07 1.12 -5.18
N PRO A 82 -11.55 1.15 -6.43
CA PRO A 82 -11.63 2.38 -7.20
C PRO A 82 -12.46 3.39 -6.38
N ARG A 83 -11.85 4.53 -6.03
CA ARG A 83 -12.59 5.58 -5.32
C ARG A 83 -13.68 6.04 -6.27
N LYS A 84 -14.95 5.79 -5.93
CA LYS A 84 -16.08 6.31 -6.70
C LYS A 84 -15.92 7.83 -6.73
N ALA A 85 -15.72 8.40 -7.92
CA ALA A 85 -15.80 9.84 -8.08
C ALA A 85 -17.21 10.23 -7.63
N ALA A 86 -17.30 11.14 -6.66
CA ALA A 86 -18.59 11.63 -6.22
C ALA A 86 -19.32 12.20 -7.45
N TYR A 87 -20.55 11.77 -7.70
CA TYR A 87 -21.28 12.12 -8.93
C TYR A 87 -21.46 13.63 -9.12
N TRP A 88 -21.40 14.40 -8.04
CA TRP A 88 -21.47 15.85 -8.03
C TRP A 88 -20.11 16.53 -8.25
N TRP A 89 -19.02 15.78 -8.37
CA TRP A 89 -17.67 16.31 -8.57
C TRP A 89 -17.43 16.66 -10.04
N THR A 90 -17.52 17.95 -10.37
CA THR A 90 -17.30 18.48 -11.72
C THR A 90 -15.95 19.20 -11.84
N GLU A 91 -15.44 19.35 -13.07
CA GLU A 91 -14.18 20.10 -13.32
C GLU A 91 -14.29 21.55 -12.84
N LYS A 92 -15.49 22.14 -12.87
CA LYS A 92 -15.78 23.47 -12.31
C LYS A 92 -15.49 23.52 -10.81
N ILE A 93 -15.97 22.53 -10.05
CA ILE A 93 -15.72 22.41 -8.60
C ILE A 93 -14.24 22.13 -8.34
N ALA A 94 -13.58 21.30 -9.15
CA ALA A 94 -12.15 21.06 -9.04
C ALA A 94 -11.33 22.35 -9.23
N LYS A 95 -11.67 23.16 -10.24
CA LYS A 95 -11.01 24.46 -10.51
C LYS A 95 -11.22 25.45 -9.36
N LEU A 96 -12.46 25.60 -8.87
CA LEU A 96 -12.79 26.43 -7.70
C LEU A 96 -12.01 25.98 -6.46
N ARG A 97 -11.99 24.68 -6.17
CA ARG A 97 -11.25 24.16 -5.01
C ARG A 97 -9.75 24.43 -5.14
N ARG A 98 -9.15 24.25 -6.32
CA ARG A 98 -7.73 24.56 -6.55
C ARG A 98 -7.43 26.04 -6.32
N SER A 99 -8.27 26.96 -6.80
CA SER A 99 -8.07 28.40 -6.58
C SER A 99 -8.25 28.78 -5.12
N SER A 100 -9.32 28.33 -4.46
CA SER A 100 -9.57 28.59 -3.03
C SER A 100 -8.45 28.06 -2.14
N VAL A 101 -7.99 26.82 -2.37
CA VAL A 101 -6.88 26.22 -1.59
C VAL A 101 -5.58 26.99 -1.84
N ARG A 102 -5.30 27.43 -3.07
CA ARG A 102 -4.09 28.22 -3.39
C ARG A 102 -4.10 29.55 -2.63
N VAL A 103 -5.21 30.28 -2.64
CA VAL A 103 -5.37 31.54 -1.90
C VAL A 103 -5.24 31.30 -0.39
N ARG A 104 -5.94 30.30 0.15
CA ARG A 104 -5.87 29.94 1.57
C ARG A 104 -4.45 29.59 2.01
N ARG A 105 -3.72 28.78 1.23
CA ARG A 105 -2.33 28.42 1.53
C ARG A 105 -1.42 29.65 1.53
N ARG A 106 -1.59 30.57 0.57
CA ARG A 106 -0.83 31.83 0.53
C ARG A 106 -1.09 32.67 1.78
N TRP A 107 -2.35 32.84 2.15
CA TRP A 107 -2.74 33.55 3.36
C TRP A 107 -2.22 32.88 4.63
N LEU A 108 -2.36 31.56 4.77
CA LEU A 108 -1.87 30.82 5.93
C LEU A 108 -0.35 30.90 6.08
N ARG A 109 0.42 30.90 4.97
CA ARG A 109 1.87 31.08 5.03
C ARG A 109 2.25 32.50 5.47
N ALA A 110 1.61 33.51 4.90
CA ALA A 110 1.81 34.90 5.32
C ALA A 110 1.45 35.08 6.80
N ARG A 111 0.34 34.47 7.25
CA ARG A 111 -0.10 34.50 8.65
C ARG A 111 0.85 33.76 9.60
N ARG A 112 1.46 32.65 9.18
CA ARG A 112 2.48 31.94 9.98
C ARG A 112 3.76 32.76 10.14
N GLY A 113 4.09 33.62 9.18
CA GLY A 113 5.15 34.63 9.33
C GLY A 113 4.73 35.85 10.17
N TRP A 114 3.44 36.13 10.28
CA TRP A 114 2.83 37.16 11.12
C TRP A 114 2.49 36.61 12.52
N GLN A 115 3.41 35.90 13.18
CA GLN A 115 3.32 35.82 14.64
C GLN A 115 3.95 37.11 15.19
N PRO A 116 3.19 37.98 15.87
CA PRO A 116 3.83 39.05 16.62
C PRO A 116 4.69 38.37 17.68
N ARG A 117 6.01 38.58 17.63
CA ARG A 117 6.88 38.27 18.76
C ARG A 117 6.35 39.10 19.92
N GLN A 118 5.69 38.46 20.87
CA GLN A 118 5.46 39.07 22.18
C GLN A 118 6.76 38.93 22.96
N LEU A 119 7.60 39.97 22.88
CA LEU A 119 8.52 40.45 23.92
C LEU A 119 8.77 41.94 23.66
#